data_AF-A0A392Q9S5-F1
#
_entry.id   AF-A0A392Q9S5-F1
#
_cell.length_a   1.000
_cell.length_b   1.000
_cell.length_c   1.000
_cell.angle_alpha   90.00
_cell.angle_beta   90.00
_cell.angle_gamma   90.00
#
_symmetry.space_group_name_H-M   'P 1'
#
loop_
_entity.id
_entity.type
_entity.pdbx_description
1 polymer ?
#
loop_
_entity_poly.entity_id
_entity_poly.type
_entity_poly.pdbx_seq_one_letter_code
_entity_poly.pdbx_strand_id
1 'polypeptide(L)'
;MKVHCGFIQGGGAEMDPVDIKYVKKCKFVVASGIFDGYDIPHQPSNISLRSKKLFCFLMVVDEVSLEFMRENTTVKEDNAGGKWVGIWRLVLLKNQPYDEPRRNGK
;
A
#
# COMPACT_ATOMS: atom_id res chain seq x y z
N MET A 1 -9.08 -0.16 -25.37
CA MET A 1 -8.65 0.38 -24.07
C MET A 1 -8.43 -0.79 -23.13
N LYS A 2 -7.22 -0.99 -22.60
CA LYS A 2 -6.92 -2.03 -21.62
C LYS A 2 -6.87 -1.36 -20.25
N VAL A 3 -7.74 -1.78 -19.32
CA VAL A 3 -7.80 -1.24 -17.96
C VAL A 3 -7.06 -2.19 -17.03
N HIS A 4 -6.14 -1.66 -16.23
CA HIS A 4 -5.47 -2.44 -15.19
C HIS A 4 -6.39 -2.57 -13.98
N CYS A 5 -6.67 -3.79 -13.53
CA CYS A 5 -7.57 -4.11 -12.42
C CYS A 5 -6.78 -4.55 -11.17
N GLY A 6 -5.75 -3.79 -10.81
CA GLY A 6 -4.94 -4.01 -9.62
C GLY A 6 -4.30 -5.41 -9.55
N PHE A 7 -4.22 -5.97 -8.34
CA PHE A 7 -3.49 -7.20 -8.03
C PHE A 7 -4.26 -8.50 -8.31
N ILE A 8 -5.38 -8.45 -9.04
CA ILE A 8 -6.08 -9.66 -9.46
C ILE A 8 -5.22 -10.39 -10.50
N GLN A 9 -5.26 -11.72 -10.51
CA GLN A 9 -4.55 -12.52 -11.52
C GLN A 9 -4.98 -12.09 -12.93
N GLY A 10 -4.01 -11.67 -13.75
CA GLY A 10 -4.29 -11.12 -15.09
C GLY A 10 -4.83 -9.68 -15.10
N GLY A 11 -4.94 -9.03 -13.94
CA GLY A 11 -5.39 -7.65 -13.76
C GLY A 11 -4.36 -6.61 -14.21
N GLY A 12 -3.13 -7.01 -14.50
CA GLY A 12 -2.12 -6.14 -15.08
C GLY A 12 -1.38 -5.25 -14.08
N ALA A 13 -1.57 -5.45 -12.77
CA ALA A 13 -0.59 -5.06 -11.78
C ALA A 13 -0.15 -6.29 -10.98
N GLU A 14 1.14 -6.37 -10.68
CA GLU A 14 1.72 -7.46 -9.90
C GLU A 14 2.20 -6.91 -8.57
N MET A 15 1.86 -7.62 -7.50
CA MET A 15 2.35 -7.32 -6.16
C MET A 15 3.77 -7.89 -6.02
N ASP A 16 4.63 -7.17 -5.30
CA ASP A 16 6.00 -7.66 -5.04
C ASP A 16 5.96 -9.01 -4.30
N PRO A 17 6.83 -9.98 -4.66
CA PRO A 17 6.93 -11.26 -3.95
C PRO A 17 7.07 -11.13 -2.42
N VAL A 18 7.77 -10.09 -1.91
CA VAL A 18 7.91 -9.87 -0.46
C VAL A 18 6.58 -9.51 0.18
N ASP A 19 5.76 -8.73 -0.51
CA ASP A 19 4.43 -8.31 -0.06
C ASP A 19 3.42 -9.45 -0.18
N ILE A 20 3.49 -10.24 -1.26
CA ILE A 20 2.69 -11.46 -1.39
C ILE A 20 2.95 -12.39 -0.20
N LYS A 21 4.22 -12.59 0.17
CA LYS A 21 4.61 -13.45 1.30
C LYS A 21 4.10 -12.90 2.64
N TYR A 22 4.07 -11.58 2.80
CA TYR A 22 3.51 -10.93 3.99
C TYR A 22 1.99 -11.08 4.04
N VAL A 23 1.28 -10.70 2.98
CA VAL A 23 -0.19 -10.69 2.90
C VAL A 23 -0.77 -12.11 3.03
N LYS A 24 -0.08 -13.14 2.52
CA LYS A 24 -0.49 -14.55 2.71
C LYS A 24 -0.58 -15.00 4.17
N LYS A 25 0.08 -14.30 5.10
CA LYS A 25 0.03 -14.61 6.54
C LYS A 25 -1.10 -13.86 7.26
N CYS A 26 -1.70 -12.88 6.61
CA CYS A 26 -2.72 -12.02 7.20
C CYS A 26 -4.07 -12.75 7.28
N LYS A 27 -4.68 -12.75 8.46
CA LYS A 27 -6.05 -13.28 8.64
C LYS A 27 -7.10 -12.27 8.21
N PHE A 28 -6.88 -11.01 8.56
CA PHE A 28 -7.72 -9.88 8.15
C PHE A 28 -6.83 -8.75 7.68
N VAL A 29 -7.34 -7.96 6.74
CA VAL A 29 -6.61 -6.85 6.12
C VAL A 29 -7.44 -5.59 6.23
N VAL A 30 -6.80 -4.52 6.69
CA VAL A 30 -7.25 -3.14 6.47
C VAL A 30 -6.39 -2.61 5.32
N ALA A 31 -7.03 -2.30 4.20
CA ALA A 31 -6.36 -1.74 3.03
C ALA A 31 -6.84 -0.31 2.79
N SER A 32 -5.90 0.58 2.51
CA SER A 32 -6.14 1.95 2.06
C SER A 32 -5.24 2.25 0.86
N GLY A 33 -5.49 3.34 0.15
CA GLY A 33 -4.66 3.78 -0.98
C GLY A 33 -4.34 5.27 -0.91
N ILE A 34 -3.14 5.64 -1.36
CA ILE A 34 -2.71 7.03 -1.62
C ILE A 34 -2.06 7.06 -3.00
N PHE A 35 -2.48 8.00 -3.85
CA PHE A 35 -2.01 8.13 -5.23
C PHE A 35 -1.68 9.59 -5.54
N ASP A 36 -0.83 9.82 -6.54
CA ASP A 36 -0.38 11.13 -7.04
C ASP A 36 0.51 11.97 -6.10
N GLY A 37 0.93 11.47 -4.95
CA GLY A 37 2.00 12.08 -4.14
C GLY A 37 1.66 13.38 -3.43
N TYR A 38 0.40 13.56 -3.04
CA TYR A 38 -0.02 14.74 -2.26
C TYR A 38 -0.30 14.44 -0.79
N ASP A 39 -0.46 13.17 -0.42
CA ASP A 39 -0.91 12.75 0.90
C ASP A 39 0.12 11.88 1.63
N ILE A 40 0.05 11.91 2.96
CA ILE A 40 0.89 11.12 3.85
C ILE A 40 0.01 10.10 4.60
N PRO A 41 0.47 8.85 4.83
CA PRO A 41 -0.29 7.85 5.59
C PRO A 41 -0.64 8.33 7.01
N HIS A 42 -1.92 8.59 7.26
CA HIS A 42 -2.42 8.87 8.61
C HIS A 42 -2.42 7.60 9.46
N GLN A 43 -1.87 7.69 10.68
CA GLN A 43 -1.84 6.55 11.60
C GLN A 43 -3.17 6.43 12.35
N PRO A 44 -3.83 5.25 12.33
CA PRO A 44 -4.97 5.01 13.20
C PRO A 44 -4.57 5.10 14.69
N SER A 45 -5.37 5.81 15.47
CA SER A 45 -5.18 5.95 16.91
C SER A 45 -6.06 4.95 17.69
N ASN A 46 -5.74 4.72 18.97
CA ASN A 46 -6.52 3.89 19.89
C ASN A 46 -6.78 2.43 19.44
N ILE A 47 -5.86 1.86 18.64
CA ILE A 47 -5.98 0.46 18.22
C ILE A 47 -5.64 -0.47 19.39
N SER A 48 -6.58 -1.35 19.74
CA SER A 48 -6.36 -2.38 20.77
C SER A 48 -5.20 -3.31 20.41
N LEU A 49 -4.53 -3.87 21.43
CA LEU A 49 -3.45 -4.84 21.22
C LEU A 49 -3.94 -6.07 20.44
N ARG A 50 -5.19 -6.49 20.66
CA ARG A 50 -5.82 -7.60 19.94
C ARG A 50 -5.95 -7.27 18.45
N SER A 51 -6.44 -6.08 18.11
CA SER A 51 -6.59 -5.66 16.72
C SER A 51 -5.24 -5.54 16.00
N LYS A 52 -4.20 -5.00 16.67
CA LYS A 52 -2.83 -4.93 16.10
C LYS A 52 -2.26 -6.31 15.74
N LYS A 53 -2.62 -7.36 16.47
CA LYS A 53 -2.20 -8.75 16.18
C LYS A 53 -3.07 -9.44 15.14
N LEU A 54 -4.32 -9.01 14.98
CA LEU A 54 -5.31 -9.68 14.15
C LEU A 54 -5.37 -9.15 12.71
N PHE A 55 -5.11 -7.86 12.54
CA PHE A 55 -5.19 -7.16 11.25
C PHE A 55 -3.80 -6.81 10.73
N CYS A 56 -3.61 -7.02 9.43
CA CYS A 56 -2.54 -6.38 8.68
C CYS A 56 -3.03 -5.05 8.10
N PHE A 57 -2.18 -4.03 8.16
CA PHE A 57 -2.48 -2.69 7.66
C PHE A 57 -1.67 -2.47 6.39
N LEU A 58 -2.35 -2.37 5.24
CA LEU A 58 -1.73 -2.17 3.94
C LEU A 58 -2.09 -0.78 3.41
N MET A 59 -1.08 -0.07 2.93
CA MET A 59 -1.24 1.18 2.20
C MET A 59 -0.75 0.95 0.77
N VAL A 60 -1.68 0.92 -0.17
CA VAL A 60 -1.37 0.80 -1.60
C VAL A 60 -0.94 2.18 -2.11
N VAL A 61 0.21 2.25 -2.74
CA VAL A 61 0.79 3.52 -3.22
C VAL A 61 1.28 3.37 -4.64
N ASP A 62 1.24 4.44 -5.42
CA ASP A 62 1.96 4.52 -6.70
C ASP A 62 3.43 4.95 -6.48
N GLU A 63 4.20 4.97 -7.56
CA GLU A 63 5.63 5.32 -7.51
C GLU A 63 5.83 6.76 -7.03
N VAL A 64 5.01 7.70 -7.52
CA VAL A 64 5.07 9.11 -7.15
C VAL A 64 4.79 9.29 -5.65
N SER A 65 3.75 8.64 -5.10
CA SER A 65 3.48 8.73 -3.67
C SER A 65 4.54 8.04 -2.82
N LEU A 66 5.14 6.95 -3.30
CA LEU A 66 6.23 6.30 -2.58
C LEU A 66 7.47 7.19 -2.48
N GLU A 67 7.82 7.89 -3.57
CA GLU A 67 8.92 8.86 -3.59
C GLU A 67 8.62 10.05 -2.68
N PHE A 68 7.44 10.64 -2.79
CA PHE A 68 6.98 11.71 -1.91
C PHE A 68 7.05 11.31 -0.43
N MET A 69 6.63 10.08 -0.08
CA MET A 69 6.72 9.58 1.30
C MET A 69 8.16 9.39 1.77
N ARG A 70 9.09 8.98 0.89
CA ARG A 70 10.52 8.83 1.26
C ARG A 70 11.17 10.17 1.60
N GLU A 71 10.72 11.25 0.96
CA GLU A 71 11.22 12.60 1.22
C GLU A 71 10.58 13.24 2.46
N ASN A 72 9.26 13.03 2.65
CA ASN A 72 8.48 13.75 3.66
C ASN A 72 8.21 12.96 4.94
N THR A 73 8.50 11.64 4.96
CA THR A 73 8.28 10.78 6.13
C THR A 73 9.39 9.78 6.38
N THR A 74 9.37 9.15 7.55
CA THR A 74 10.28 8.06 7.88
C THR A 74 9.76 6.73 7.32
N VAL A 75 10.17 6.40 6.09
CA VAL A 75 9.97 5.06 5.52
C VAL A 75 11.02 4.11 6.11
N LYS A 76 10.56 3.02 6.73
CA LYS A 76 11.42 1.97 7.29
C LYS A 76 11.36 0.72 6.45
N GLU A 77 12.50 0.06 6.28
CA GLU A 77 12.57 -1.27 5.65
C GLU A 77 12.81 -2.33 6.72
N ASP A 78 12.03 -3.40 6.70
CA ASP A 78 12.21 -4.56 7.57
C ASP A 78 13.25 -5.54 7.00
N ASN A 79 13.72 -6.49 7.82
CA ASN A 79 14.73 -7.48 7.42
C ASN A 79 14.28 -8.41 6.26
N ALA A 80 12.98 -8.42 5.93
CA ALA A 80 12.43 -9.19 4.83
C ALA A 80 12.20 -8.33 3.57
N GLY A 81 12.67 -7.07 3.55
CA GLY A 81 12.55 -6.13 2.43
C GLY A 81 11.20 -5.39 2.39
N GLY A 82 10.37 -5.52 3.42
CA GLY A 82 9.09 -4.82 3.49
C GLY A 82 9.24 -3.36 3.88
N LYS A 83 8.52 -2.47 3.20
CA LYS A 83 8.55 -1.03 3.45
C LYS A 83 7.37 -0.59 4.31
N TRP A 84 7.60 0.35 5.22
CA TRP A 84 6.64 0.74 6.25
C TRP A 84 6.64 2.23 6.53
N VAL A 85 5.45 2.76 6.82
CA VAL A 85 5.26 4.06 7.47
C VAL A 85 4.36 3.82 8.69
N GLY A 86 4.97 3.88 9.88
CA GLY A 86 4.31 3.50 11.14
C GLY A 86 3.72 2.08 11.07
N ILE A 87 2.39 1.94 11.25
CA ILE A 87 1.70 0.64 11.18
C ILE A 87 1.46 0.14 9.76
N TRP A 88 1.52 1.04 8.77
CA TRP A 88 1.17 0.73 7.39
C TRP A 88 2.34 0.06 6.68
N ARG A 89 2.10 -1.13 6.13
CA ARG A 89 2.97 -1.72 5.11
C ARG A 89 2.66 -1.10 3.77
N LEU A 90 3.67 -0.53 3.12
CA LEU A 90 3.53 0.06 1.79
C LEU A 90 3.54 -1.06 0.73
N VAL A 91 2.56 -1.05 -0.17
CA VAL A 91 2.45 -1.98 -1.29
C VAL A 91 2.40 -1.17 -2.57
N LEU A 92 3.39 -1.36 -3.45
CA LEU A 92 3.50 -0.59 -4.67
C LEU A 92 2.53 -1.09 -5.75
N LEU A 93 1.73 -0.17 -6.30
CA LEU A 93 0.90 -0.37 -7.48
C LEU A 93 1.54 0.35 -8.67
N LYS A 94 2.21 -0.41 -9.53
CA LYS A 94 2.95 0.15 -10.68
C LYS A 94 2.04 0.66 -11.80
N ASN A 95 0.95 -0.05 -12.06
CA ASN A 95 0.03 0.26 -13.16
C ASN A 95 -1.33 0.65 -12.60
N GLN A 96 -1.63 1.95 -12.64
CA GLN A 96 -2.94 2.49 -12.27
C GLN A 96 -4.00 2.16 -13.34
N PRO A 97 -5.30 2.09 -12.98
CA PRO A 97 -6.36 1.82 -13.94
C PRO A 97 -6.56 2.95 -14.96
N TYR A 98 -6.27 4.20 -14.56
CA TYR A 98 -6.50 5.40 -15.37
C TYR A 98 -5.32 6.37 -15.24
N ASP A 99 -4.97 7.04 -16.34
CA ASP A 99 -3.95 8.11 -16.34
C ASP A 99 -4.44 9.40 -15.69
N GLU A 100 -5.76 9.55 -15.51
CA GLU A 100 -6.38 10.72 -14.88
C GLU A 100 -6.61 10.46 -13.38
N PRO A 101 -5.84 11.15 -12.49
CA PRO A 101 -5.94 11.10 -11.02
C PRO A 101 -7.34 10.98 -10.43
N ARG A 102 -8.25 11.82 -10.91
CA ARG A 102 -9.63 11.93 -10.39
C ARG A 102 -10.45 10.66 -10.60
N ARG A 103 -10.03 9.78 -11.51
CA ARG A 103 -10.66 8.48 -11.76
C ARG A 103 -10.12 7.37 -10.87
N ASN A 104 -9.02 7.62 -10.15
CA ASN A 104 -8.38 6.69 -9.22
C ASN A 104 -8.80 6.95 -7.75
N GLY A 105 -9.77 7.84 -7.52
CA GLY A 105 -10.36 8.08 -6.20
C GLY A 105 -9.89 9.35 -5.49
N LYS A 106 -9.33 10.32 -6.22
CA LYS A 106 -9.07 11.68 -5.74
C LYS A 106 -10.20 12.65 -6.11
#